data_AF-A0A521BWZ9-F1
#
_entry.id   AF-A0A521BWZ9-F1
#
_cell.length_a   1.000
_cell.length_b   1.000
_cell.length_c   1.000
_cell.angle_alpha   90.00
_cell.angle_beta   90.00
_cell.angle_gamma   90.00
#
_symmetry.space_group_name_H-M   'P 1'
#
loop_
_entity.id
_entity.type
_entity.pdbx_description
1 polymer ?
#
loop_
_entity_poly.entity_id
_entity_poly.type
_entity_poly.pdbx_seq_one_letter_code
_entity_poly.pdbx_strand_id
1 'polypeptide(L)' 'MTNEFLKNLGMVIRDQIIMKNSVEIDGLGTFKAVHKNQKQEKRADGTNIMVPPKDVIEFTAERKG' A
#
# COMPACT_ATOMS: atom_id res chain seq x y z
N MET A 1 11.03 8.98 20.83
CA MET A 1 9.89 9.10 19.90
C MET A 1 8.64 8.65 20.65
N THR A 2 7.63 9.50 20.79
CA THR A 2 6.43 9.18 21.60
C THR A 2 5.48 8.29 20.81
N ASN A 3 4.80 7.37 21.49
CA ASN A 3 3.84 6.45 20.86
C ASN A 3 2.68 7.20 20.18
N GLU A 4 2.31 8.37 20.72
CA GLU A 4 1.30 9.26 20.17
C GLU A 4 1.72 9.87 18.82
N PHE A 5 3.00 10.24 18.66
CA PHE A 5 3.50 10.76 17.39
C PHE A 5 3.37 9.71 16.28
N LEU A 6 3.79 8.47 16.54
CA LEU A 6 3.70 7.39 15.56
C LEU A 6 2.24 7.07 15.17
N LYS A 7 1.34 7.10 16.15
CA LYS A 7 -0.11 6.94 15.91
C LYS A 7 -0.63 8.05 15.00
N ASN A 8 -0.34 9.30 15.31
CA ASN A 8 -0.81 10.45 14.55
C ASN A 8 -0.20 10.47 13.14
N LEU A 9 1.08 10.16 13.01
CA LEU A 9 1.75 10.00 11.71
C LEU A 9 1.06 8.93 10.86
N GLY A 10 0.74 7.77 11.43
CA GLY A 10 0.01 6.71 10.74
C GLY A 10 -1.40 7.11 10.29
N MET A 11 -2.08 7.99 11.05
CA MET A 11 -3.38 8.54 10.65
C MET A 11 -3.23 9.50 9.47
N VAL A 12 -2.27 10.42 9.52
CA VAL A 12 -2.03 11.36 8.40
C VAL A 12 -1.67 10.61 7.12
N ILE A 13 -0.77 9.62 7.18
CA ILE A 13 -0.39 8.81 6.02
C ILE A 13 -1.64 8.13 5.42
N ARG A 14 -2.49 7.55 6.27
CA ARG A 14 -3.73 6.90 5.83
C ARG A 14 -4.66 7.87 5.12
N ASP A 15 -4.90 9.04 5.71
CA ASP A 15 -5.83 10.03 5.17
C ASP A 15 -5.36 10.55 3.81
N GLN A 16 -4.05 10.80 3.65
CA GLN A 16 -3.47 11.18 2.37
C GLN A 16 -3.65 10.10 1.30
N ILE A 17 -3.46 8.83 1.66
CA ILE A 17 -3.63 7.71 0.73
C ILE A 17 -5.10 7.51 0.33
N ILE A 18 -6.05 7.72 1.26
CA ILE A 18 -7.50 7.69 0.96
C ILE A 18 -7.85 8.76 -0.08
N MET A 19 -7.23 9.94 0.02
CA MET A 19 -7.35 11.02 -0.96
C MET A 19 -6.62 10.74 -2.29
N LYS A 20 -6.09 9.53 -2.47
CA LYS A 20 -5.30 9.09 -3.64
C LYS A 20 -3.99 9.85 -3.83
N ASN A 21 -3.49 10.51 -2.79
CA ASN A 21 -2.16 11.13 -2.79
C ASN A 21 -1.07 10.06 -2.56
N SER A 22 0.14 10.37 -3.03
CA SER A 22 1.37 9.64 -2.68
C SER A 22 2.01 10.31 -1.47
N VAL A 23 2.51 9.53 -0.52
CA VAL A 23 3.23 10.05 0.65
C VAL A 23 4.67 9.56 0.59
N GLU A 24 5.60 10.50 0.46
CA GLU A 24 7.04 10.24 0.49
C GLU A 24 7.60 10.67 1.84
N ILE A 25 8.42 9.81 2.45
CA ILE A 25 9.12 10.09 3.70
C ILE A 25 10.59 9.81 3.47
N ASP A 26 11.37 10.89 3.44
CA ASP A 26 12.83 10.84 3.32
C ASP A 26 13.45 9.93 4.40
N GLY A 27 14.35 9.05 3.97
CA GLY A 27 14.98 8.03 4.80
C GLY A 27 14.15 6.77 5.04
N LEU A 28 12.90 6.70 4.54
CA LEU A 28 11.99 5.56 4.71
C LEU A 28 11.51 5.00 3.37
N GLY A 29 10.89 5.84 2.54
CA GLY A 29 10.31 5.44 1.27
C GLY A 29 8.94 6.04 1.00
N THR A 30 8.21 5.42 0.07
CA THR A 30 6.98 5.98 -0.50
C THR A 30 5.79 5.05 -0.29
N PHE A 31 4.67 5.62 0.13
CA PHE A 31 3.36 4.95 0.21
C PHE A 31 2.43 5.47 -0.88
N LYS A 32 1.73 4.57 -1.56
CA LYS A 32 0.76 4.93 -2.60
C LYS A 32 -0.45 4.00 -2.62
N ALA A 33 -1.61 4.53 -2.98
CA ALA A 33 -2.76 3.71 -3.35
C ALA A 33 -2.56 3.15 -4.78
N VAL A 34 -2.76 1.84 -4.95
CA VAL A 34 -2.67 1.18 -6.26
C VAL A 34 -3.94 0.39 -6.51
N HIS A 35 -4.57 0.66 -7.65
CA HIS A 35 -5.66 -0.16 -8.14
C HIS A 35 -5.10 -1.44 -8.77
N LYS A 36 -5.45 -2.59 -8.21
CA LYS A 36 -5.16 -3.89 -8.81
C LYS A 36 -6.36 -4.30 -9.65
N ASN A 37 -6.13 -4.47 -10.94
CA ASN A 37 -7.12 -4.99 -11.86
C ASN A 37 -7.50 -6.43 -11.50
N GLN A 38 -8.67 -6.84 -12.00
CA GLN A 38 -9.08 -8.23 -11.98
C GLN A 38 -8.01 -9.12 -12.61
N LYS A 39 -7.75 -10.28 -12.02
CA LYS A 39 -6.84 -11.27 -12.60
C LYS A 39 -7.36 -12.69 -12.40
N GLN A 40 -7.00 -13.57 -13.34
CA GLN A 40 -7.20 -14.99 -13.17
C GLN A 40 -5.99 -15.58 -12.46
N GLU A 41 -6.21 -16.33 -11.38
CA GLU A 41 -5.16 -17.06 -10.67
C GLU A 41 -5.47 -18.55 -10.68
N LYS A 42 -4.44 -19.36 -10.95
CA LYS A 42 -4.52 -20.81 -10.81
C LYS A 42 -4.12 -21.18 -9.38
N ARG A 43 -5.03 -21.80 -8.64
CA ARG A 43 -4.78 -22.30 -7.29
C ARG A 43 -3.93 -23.58 -7.33
N ALA A 44 -3.35 -23.91 -6.18
CA ALA A 44 -2.53 -25.11 -6.00
C ALA A 44 -3.30 -26.42 -6.29
N ASP A 45 -4.63 -26.41 -6.15
CA ASP A 45 -5.54 -27.52 -6.48
C ASP A 45 -5.87 -27.63 -7.98
N GLY A 46 -5.30 -26.75 -8.82
CA GLY A 46 -5.51 -26.74 -10.27
C GLY A 46 -6.73 -25.95 -10.72
N THR A 47 -7.56 -25.43 -9.79
CA THR A 47 -8.73 -24.61 -10.13
C THR A 47 -8.30 -23.20 -10.57
N ASN A 48 -8.98 -22.67 -11.58
CA ASN A 48 -8.81 -21.28 -12.01
C ASN A 48 -9.86 -20.43 -11.29
N ILE A 49 -9.41 -19.44 -10.53
CA ILE A 49 -10.28 -18.46 -9.87
C ILE A 49 -10.12 -17.08 -10.48
N MET A 50 -11.20 -16.32 -10.42
CA MET A 50 -11.20 -14.92 -10.81
C MET A 50 -11.07 -14.07 -9.54
N VAL A 51 -9.95 -13.37 -9.42
CA VAL A 51 -9.68 -12.45 -8.32
C VAL A 51 -10.27 -11.09 -8.67
N PRO A 52 -11.21 -10.55 -7.89
CA PRO A 52 -11.83 -9.25 -8.18
C PRO A 52 -10.80 -8.13 -8.09
N PRO A 53 -11.06 -6.98 -8.76
CA PRO A 53 -10.23 -5.81 -8.61
C PRO A 53 -10.29 -5.31 -7.16
N LYS A 54 -9.18 -4.73 -6.69
CA LYS A 54 -9.09 -4.16 -5.34
C LYS A 54 -8.09 -3.02 -5.29
N ASP A 55 -8.38 -2.05 -4.45
CA ASP A 55 -7.40 -1.04 -4.07
C ASP A 55 -6.51 -1.59 -2.95
N VAL A 56 -5.20 -1.41 -3.10
CA VAL A 56 -4.21 -1.77 -2.09
C VAL A 56 -3.30 -0.60 -1.80
N ILE A 57 -2.70 -0.59 -0.62
CA ILE A 57 -1.61 0.33 -0.29
C ILE A 57 -0.30 -0.39 -0.58
N GLU A 58 0.53 0.19 -1.42
CA GLU A 58 1.88 -0.29 -1.67
C GLU A 58 2.90 0.62 -0.98
N PHE A 59 3.90 -0.02 -0.38
CA PHE A 59 5.07 0.65 0.18
C PHE A 59 6.30 0.28 -0.65
N THR A 60 7.06 1.28 -1.06
CA THR A 60 8.37 1.12 -1.72
C THR A 60 9.43 1.73 -0.82
N ALA A 61 10.32 0.90 -0.28
CA ALA A 61 11.41 1.39 0.56
C ALA A 61 12.39 2.24 -0.26
N GLU A 62 12.93 3.28 0.36
CA GLU A 62 14.00 4.06 -0.25
C GLU A 62 15.27 3.20 -0.36
N ARG A 63 15.85 3.12 -1.56
CA ARG A 63 17.12 2.42 -1.76
C ARG A 63 18.25 3.33 -1.27
N LYS A 64 18.89 2.95 -0.16
CA LYS A 64 20.22 3.46 0.17
C LYS A 64 21.21 2.85 -0.83
N GLY A 65 21.72 3.69 -1.72
CA GLY A 65 22.85 3.35 -2.58
C GLY A 65 24.14 3.16 -1.80
#